data_AF-A0A2T9X6L6-F1
#
_entry.id   AF-A0A2T9X6L6-F1
#
_cell.length_a   1.000
_cell.length_b   1.000
_cell.length_c   1.000
_cell.angle_alpha   90.00
_cell.angle_beta   90.00
_cell.angle_gamma   90.00
#
_symmetry.space_group_name_H-M   'P 1'
#
loop_
_entity.id
_entity.type
_entity.pdbx_description
1 polymer ?
#
loop_
_entity_poly.entity_id
_entity_poly.type
_entity_poly.pdbx_seq_one_letter_code
_entity_poly.pdbx_strand_id
1 'polypeptide(L)'
;MKPIDMKSLINYVALKILGGSDYLLNALEEYLVNGEGPAIVAHRYNISKHQLRGYAQRIIEKSGSECRAKKIIPILKQISVDVKPIITRDENGVYTCTICNTIVAREDAEEHVRKYHKDQLTLAIKSMMEKLDEIRAKKAKAVILTSAS
;
A
#
# COMPACT_ATOMS: atom_id res chain seq x y z
N MET A 1 22.07 -0.11 -10.35
CA MET A 1 20.94 -0.50 -9.48
C MET A 1 20.02 0.71 -9.32
N LYS A 2 18.74 0.63 -9.71
CA LYS A 2 17.84 1.80 -9.69
C LYS A 2 17.63 2.32 -8.25
N PRO A 3 17.61 3.64 -7.99
CA PRO A 3 17.29 4.17 -6.66
C PRO A 3 15.84 3.82 -6.29
N ILE A 4 15.59 3.63 -4.99
CA ILE A 4 14.24 3.40 -4.46
C ILE A 4 13.48 4.72 -4.52
N ASP A 5 12.33 4.74 -5.20
CA ASP A 5 11.44 5.89 -5.20
C ASP A 5 10.34 5.71 -4.14
N MET A 6 10.68 6.12 -2.92
CA MET A 6 9.83 5.90 -1.75
C MET A 6 8.55 6.75 -1.78
N LYS A 7 8.62 7.97 -2.33
CA LYS A 7 7.44 8.84 -2.47
C LYS A 7 6.44 8.22 -3.45
N SER A 8 6.92 7.70 -4.58
CA SER A 8 6.05 7.00 -5.54
C SER A 8 5.46 5.71 -4.97
N LEU A 9 6.20 4.97 -4.14
CA LEU A 9 5.68 3.77 -3.44
C LEU A 9 4.56 4.15 -2.47
N ILE A 10 4.80 5.14 -1.60
CA ILE A 10 3.81 5.61 -0.63
C ILE A 10 2.55 6.12 -1.35
N ASN A 11 2.70 6.95 -2.38
CA ASN A 11 1.58 7.45 -3.17
C ASN A 11 0.76 6.31 -3.79
N TYR A 12 1.45 5.31 -4.38
CA TYR A 12 0.78 4.14 -4.95
C TYR A 12 0.00 3.35 -3.90
N VAL A 13 0.60 3.06 -2.76
CA VAL A 13 -0.03 2.30 -1.67
C VAL A 13 -1.20 3.07 -1.06
N ALA A 14 -1.00 4.34 -0.72
CA ALA A 14 -2.05 5.19 -0.16
C ALA A 14 -3.27 5.20 -1.07
N LEU A 15 -3.05 5.44 -2.37
CA LEU A 15 -4.15 5.44 -3.33
C LEU A 15 -4.89 4.11 -3.41
N LYS A 16 -4.17 2.98 -3.43
CA LYS A 16 -4.80 1.65 -3.47
C LYS A 16 -5.65 1.40 -2.22
N ILE A 17 -5.14 1.76 -1.04
CA ILE A 17 -5.88 1.59 0.21
C ILE A 17 -7.13 2.49 0.22
N LEU A 18 -6.98 3.79 -0.07
CA LEU A 18 -8.11 4.73 -0.13
C LEU A 18 -9.18 4.29 -1.15
N GLY A 19 -8.76 3.70 -2.26
CA GLY A 19 -9.63 3.14 -3.29
C GLY A 19 -10.28 1.78 -2.95
N GLY A 20 -10.12 1.29 -1.71
CA GLY A 20 -10.78 0.07 -1.25
C GLY A 20 -9.95 -1.22 -1.38
N SER A 21 -8.65 -1.11 -1.65
CA SER A 21 -7.70 -2.25 -1.66
C SER A 21 -6.81 -2.25 -0.41
N ASP A 22 -7.42 -2.15 0.77
CA ASP A 22 -6.75 -2.17 2.07
C ASP A 22 -6.03 -3.50 2.36
N TYR A 23 -6.50 -4.59 1.74
CA TYR A 23 -5.84 -5.90 1.75
C TYR A 23 -4.52 -5.97 0.96
N LEU A 24 -4.19 -4.97 0.13
CA LEU A 24 -3.07 -4.99 -0.82
C LEU A 24 -1.75 -5.45 -0.19
N LEU A 25 -1.37 -4.84 0.94
CA LEU A 25 -0.07 -5.08 1.55
C LEU A 25 0.01 -6.45 2.22
N ASN A 26 -1.11 -6.94 2.77
CA ASN A 26 -1.18 -8.30 3.31
C ASN A 26 -1.03 -9.33 2.20
N ALA A 27 -1.73 -9.14 1.08
CA ALA A 27 -1.60 -10.01 -0.09
C ALA A 27 -0.17 -10.03 -0.65
N LEU A 28 0.48 -8.88 -0.70
CA LEU A 28 1.87 -8.79 -1.17
C LEU A 28 2.88 -9.38 -0.18
N GLU A 29 2.64 -9.25 1.13
CA GLU A 29 3.48 -9.88 2.15
C GLU A 29 3.40 -11.41 2.02
N GLU A 30 2.21 -11.99 1.96
CA GLU A 30 2.05 -13.43 1.77
C GLU A 30 2.69 -13.92 0.47
N TYR A 31 2.47 -13.21 -0.63
CA TYR A 31 2.99 -13.61 -1.94
C TYR A 31 4.51 -13.44 -2.08
N LEU A 32 5.05 -12.26 -1.76
CA LEU A 32 6.46 -11.96 -2.03
C LEU A 32 7.38 -12.27 -0.85
N VAL A 33 6.91 -12.03 0.39
CA VAL A 33 7.72 -12.18 1.60
C VAL A 33 7.64 -13.61 2.12
N ASN A 34 6.43 -14.15 2.28
CA ASN A 34 6.23 -15.49 2.81
C ASN A 34 6.35 -16.57 1.72
N GLY A 35 6.29 -16.19 0.44
CA GLY A 35 6.44 -17.10 -0.69
C GLY A 35 5.22 -17.98 -0.95
N GLU A 36 4.04 -17.58 -0.48
CA GLU A 36 2.79 -18.31 -0.75
C GLU A 36 2.46 -18.33 -2.24
N GLY A 37 1.89 -19.45 -2.71
CA GLY A 37 1.53 -19.62 -4.11
C GLY A 37 0.52 -18.57 -4.59
N PRO A 38 0.69 -17.97 -5.78
CA PRO A 38 -0.14 -16.85 -6.24
C PRO A 38 -1.63 -17.22 -6.39
N ALA A 39 -1.95 -18.49 -6.61
CA ALA A 39 -3.33 -18.96 -6.66
C ALA A 39 -4.02 -18.92 -5.29
N ILE A 40 -3.28 -19.30 -4.24
CA ILE A 40 -3.78 -19.35 -2.85
C ILE A 40 -4.06 -17.93 -2.37
N VAL A 41 -3.07 -17.03 -2.54
CA VAL A 41 -3.19 -15.62 -2.13
C VAL A 41 -4.31 -14.92 -2.91
N ALA A 42 -4.36 -15.10 -4.23
CA ALA A 42 -5.41 -14.50 -5.07
C ALA A 42 -6.82 -14.92 -4.62
N HIS A 43 -7.00 -16.21 -4.31
CA HIS A 43 -8.25 -16.73 -3.78
C HIS A 43 -8.59 -16.13 -2.40
N ARG A 44 -7.61 -16.09 -1.47
CA ARG A 44 -7.79 -15.56 -0.10
C ARG A 44 -8.30 -14.13 -0.08
N TYR A 45 -7.80 -13.29 -0.98
CA TYR A 45 -8.15 -11.87 -1.05
C TYR A 45 -9.20 -11.54 -2.13
N ASN A 46 -9.82 -12.55 -2.75
CA ASN A 46 -10.82 -12.39 -3.80
C ASN A 46 -10.38 -11.43 -4.93
N ILE A 47 -9.15 -11.65 -5.42
CA ILE A 47 -8.55 -10.93 -6.56
C ILE A 47 -8.09 -11.91 -7.63
N SER A 48 -7.86 -11.43 -8.84
CA SER A 48 -7.28 -12.28 -9.88
C SER A 48 -5.77 -12.47 -9.68
N LYS A 49 -5.22 -13.61 -10.14
CA LYS A 49 -3.76 -13.84 -10.17
C LYS A 49 -3.02 -12.76 -10.96
N HIS A 50 -3.65 -12.22 -12.00
CA HIS A 50 -3.12 -11.13 -12.80
C HIS A 50 -3.04 -9.82 -11.99
N GLN A 51 -4.06 -9.50 -11.18
CA GLN A 51 -4.04 -8.33 -10.29
C GLN A 51 -2.93 -8.45 -9.25
N LEU A 52 -2.81 -9.60 -8.57
CA LEU A 52 -1.75 -9.84 -7.58
C LEU A 52 -0.35 -9.65 -8.19
N ARG A 53 -0.11 -10.25 -9.36
CA ARG A 53 1.17 -10.10 -10.08
C ARG A 53 1.41 -8.67 -10.52
N GLY A 54 0.39 -7.97 -11.00
CA GLY A 54 0.48 -6.56 -11.37
C GLY A 54 0.87 -5.68 -10.17
N TYR A 55 0.27 -5.91 -9.01
CA TYR A 55 0.63 -5.22 -7.77
C TYR A 55 2.08 -5.48 -7.37
N ALA A 56 2.49 -6.75 -7.39
CA ALA A 56 3.87 -7.13 -7.10
C ALA A 56 4.85 -6.44 -8.04
N GLN A 57 4.59 -6.48 -9.35
CA GLN A 57 5.41 -5.83 -10.36
C GLN A 57 5.53 -4.32 -10.11
N ARG A 58 4.43 -3.62 -9.81
CA ARG A 58 4.48 -2.17 -9.51
C ARG A 58 5.34 -1.84 -8.29
N ILE A 59 5.28 -2.66 -7.24
CA ILE A 59 6.14 -2.47 -6.06
C ILE A 59 7.60 -2.76 -6.39
N ILE A 60 7.88 -3.82 -7.14
CA ILE A 60 9.24 -4.18 -7.57
C ILE A 60 9.86 -3.07 -8.44
N GLU A 61 9.12 -2.55 -9.43
CA GLU A 61 9.54 -1.47 -10.33
C GLU A 61 9.93 -0.19 -9.58
N LYS A 62 9.18 0.16 -8.54
CA LYS A 62 9.43 1.36 -7.72
C LYS A 62 10.48 1.15 -6.63
N SER A 63 10.65 -0.10 -6.17
CA SER A 63 11.70 -0.51 -5.23
C SER A 63 13.06 -0.76 -5.92
N GLY A 64 13.04 -0.96 -7.23
CA GLY A 64 14.22 -1.22 -8.06
C GLY A 64 14.70 -2.67 -8.10
N SER A 65 14.22 -3.55 -7.20
CA SER A 65 14.44 -5.00 -7.26
C SER A 65 13.47 -5.77 -6.36
N GLU A 66 13.30 -7.07 -6.62
CA GLU A 66 12.44 -7.93 -5.80
C GLU A 66 12.95 -8.07 -4.36
N CYS A 67 14.26 -8.27 -4.17
CA CYS A 67 14.85 -8.36 -2.84
C CYS A 67 14.60 -7.10 -1.99
N ARG A 68 14.64 -5.91 -2.61
CA ARG A 68 14.27 -4.66 -1.94
C ARG A 68 12.78 -4.56 -1.67
N ALA A 69 11.94 -4.96 -2.62
CA ALA A 69 10.49 -4.99 -2.43
C ALA A 69 10.09 -5.85 -1.22
N LYS A 70 10.66 -7.05 -1.06
CA LYS A 70 10.42 -7.93 0.10
C LYS A 70 10.73 -7.24 1.44
N LYS A 71 11.81 -6.45 1.49
CA LYS A 71 12.19 -5.70 2.70
C LYS A 71 11.31 -4.47 2.95
N ILE A 72 10.77 -3.86 1.90
CA ILE A 72 9.97 -2.63 1.98
C ILE A 72 8.50 -2.93 2.32
N ILE A 73 7.93 -4.06 1.88
CA ILE A 73 6.52 -4.39 2.11
C ILE A 73 6.12 -4.35 3.60
N PRO A 74 6.87 -4.96 4.54
CA PRO A 74 6.55 -4.86 5.97
C PRO A 74 6.60 -3.43 6.50
N ILE A 75 7.52 -2.61 5.97
CA ILE A 75 7.63 -1.19 6.35
C ILE A 75 6.42 -0.41 5.83
N LEU A 76 6.02 -0.63 4.57
CA LEU A 76 4.82 -0.04 3.98
C LEU A 76 3.57 -0.37 4.80
N LYS A 77 3.46 -1.63 5.23
CA LYS A 77 2.34 -2.11 6.07
C LYS A 77 2.31 -1.43 7.42
N GLN A 78 3.48 -1.26 8.05
CA GLN A 78 3.60 -0.55 9.33
C GLN A 78 3.19 0.93 9.21
N ILE A 79 3.64 1.63 8.17
CA ILE A 79 3.34 3.07 8.02
C ILE A 79 1.92 3.34 7.51
N SER A 80 1.29 2.37 6.83
CA SER A 80 -0.06 2.52 6.28
C SER A 80 -1.18 2.24 7.28
N VAL A 81 -0.88 1.86 8.53
CA VAL A 81 -1.86 1.36 9.50
C VAL A 81 -3.05 2.30 9.78
N ASP A 82 -2.85 3.62 9.63
CA ASP A 82 -3.92 4.61 9.86
C ASP A 82 -4.64 5.01 8.57
N VAL A 83 -4.18 4.55 7.41
CA VAL A 83 -4.82 4.83 6.13
C VAL A 83 -5.98 3.86 5.97
N LYS A 84 -7.20 4.39 5.94
CA LYS A 84 -8.43 3.61 5.81
C LYS A 84 -9.05 3.77 4.43
N PRO A 85 -9.74 2.75 3.90
CA PRO A 85 -10.44 2.87 2.64
C PRO A 85 -11.55 3.92 2.74
N ILE A 86 -11.63 4.78 1.71
CA ILE A 86 -12.73 5.75 1.54
C ILE A 86 -13.81 5.15 0.66
N ILE A 87 -13.41 4.37 -0.35
CA ILE A 87 -14.34 3.59 -1.17
C ILE A 87 -14.59 2.24 -0.48
N THR A 88 -15.85 1.97 -0.13
CA THR A 88 -16.27 0.74 0.53
C THR A 88 -17.25 -0.02 -0.37
N ARG A 89 -17.18 -1.36 -0.32
CA ARG A 89 -18.10 -2.24 -1.04
C ARG A 89 -19.21 -2.70 -0.08
N ASP A 90 -20.46 -2.52 -0.46
CA ASP A 90 -21.61 -3.04 0.29
C ASP A 90 -21.87 -4.54 0.00
N GLU A 91 -22.86 -5.11 0.69
CA GLU A 91 -23.25 -6.53 0.53
C GLU A 91 -23.78 -6.84 -0.88
N ASN A 92 -24.36 -5.84 -1.56
CA ASN A 92 -24.86 -5.96 -2.93
C ASN A 92 -23.75 -5.82 -3.98
N GLY A 93 -22.51 -5.56 -3.54
CA GLY A 93 -21.35 -5.40 -4.38
C GLY A 93 -21.17 -4.02 -5.00
N VAL A 94 -21.95 -3.03 -4.55
CA VAL A 94 -21.87 -1.63 -4.96
C VAL A 94 -20.72 -0.96 -4.21
N TYR A 95 -19.90 -0.22 -4.95
CA TYR A 95 -18.80 0.56 -4.38
C TYR A 95 -19.27 1.99 -4.17
N THR A 96 -19.18 2.47 -2.93
CA THR A 96 -19.65 3.80 -2.54
C THR A 96 -18.53 4.57 -1.85
N CYS A 97 -18.40 5.85 -2.18
CA CYS A 97 -17.50 6.74 -1.47
C CYS A 97 -18.10 7.21 -0.15
N THR A 98 -17.40 6.97 0.96
CA THR A 98 -17.85 7.36 2.32
C THR A 98 -17.79 8.86 2.59
N ILE A 99 -17.16 9.65 1.74
CA ILE A 99 -17.03 11.11 1.90
C ILE A 99 -18.12 11.87 1.14
N CYS A 100 -18.30 11.55 -0.14
CA CYS A 100 -19.28 12.24 -1.00
C CYS A 100 -20.55 11.43 -1.26
N ASN A 101 -20.64 10.18 -0.77
CA ASN A 101 -21.75 9.25 -0.97
C ASN A 101 -22.04 8.90 -2.44
N THR A 102 -21.11 9.20 -3.34
CA THR A 102 -21.23 8.85 -4.76
C THR A 102 -20.96 7.36 -4.96
N ILE A 103 -21.81 6.71 -5.77
CA ILE A 103 -21.59 5.35 -6.26
C ILE A 103 -20.52 5.40 -7.35
N VAL A 104 -19.49 4.57 -7.22
CA VAL A 104 -18.33 4.54 -8.10
C VAL A 104 -18.20 3.14 -8.71
N ALA A 105 -17.82 3.02 -9.98
CA ALA A 105 -17.44 1.73 -10.52
C ALA A 105 -16.14 1.24 -9.86
N ARG A 106 -15.96 -0.08 -9.72
CA ARG A 106 -14.74 -0.65 -9.11
C ARG A 106 -13.46 -0.17 -9.81
N GLU A 107 -13.48 -0.13 -11.14
CA GLU A 107 -12.34 0.34 -11.96
C GLU A 107 -12.03 1.84 -11.79
N ASP A 108 -13.04 2.65 -11.46
CA ASP A 108 -12.91 4.09 -11.29
C ASP A 108 -12.61 4.51 -9.84
N ALA A 109 -12.59 3.58 -8.89
CA ALA A 109 -12.40 3.87 -7.47
C ALA A 109 -11.13 4.71 -7.19
N GLU A 110 -10.00 4.32 -7.79
CA GLU A 110 -8.74 5.06 -7.66
C GLU A 110 -8.79 6.43 -8.34
N GLU A 111 -9.44 6.50 -9.50
CA GLU A 111 -9.54 7.75 -10.26
C GLU A 111 -10.46 8.75 -9.55
N HIS A 112 -11.54 8.28 -8.93
CA HIS A 112 -12.43 9.06 -8.09
C HIS A 112 -11.68 9.69 -6.92
N VAL A 113 -10.86 8.90 -6.19
CA VAL A 113 -10.04 9.43 -5.09
C VAL A 113 -9.07 10.51 -5.59
N ARG A 114 -8.40 10.29 -6.73
CA ARG A 114 -7.46 11.28 -7.31
C ARG A 114 -8.14 12.58 -7.70
N LYS A 115 -9.31 12.52 -8.33
CA LYS A 115 -10.02 13.68 -8.88
C LYS A 115 -10.77 14.48 -7.83
N TYR A 116 -11.49 13.79 -6.93
CA TYR A 116 -12.44 14.43 -6.01
C TYR A 116 -11.95 14.50 -4.57
N HIS A 117 -10.99 13.65 -4.18
CA HIS A 117 -10.49 13.56 -2.80
C HIS A 117 -8.96 13.66 -2.73
N LYS A 118 -8.39 14.53 -3.57
CA LYS A 118 -6.93 14.79 -3.63
C LYS A 118 -6.35 15.20 -2.26
N ASP A 119 -7.13 15.92 -1.45
CA ASP A 119 -6.70 16.34 -0.12
C ASP A 119 -6.52 15.13 0.81
N GLN A 120 -7.44 14.16 0.75
CA GLN A 120 -7.35 12.92 1.52
C GLN A 120 -6.14 12.08 1.10
N LEU A 121 -5.88 11.97 -0.20
CA LEU A 121 -4.67 11.33 -0.71
C LEU A 121 -3.40 12.04 -0.21
N THR A 122 -3.40 13.37 -0.22
CA THR A 122 -2.27 14.18 0.24
C THR A 122 -2.02 13.99 1.73
N LEU A 123 -3.07 13.99 2.55
CA LEU A 123 -3.01 13.73 3.99
C LEU A 123 -2.49 12.32 4.27
N ALA A 124 -2.98 11.30 3.56
CA ALA A 124 -2.51 9.92 3.71
C ALA A 124 -1.01 9.79 3.37
N ILE A 125 -0.56 10.39 2.27
CA ILE A 125 0.86 10.40 1.89
C ILE A 125 1.71 11.09 2.96
N LYS A 126 1.27 12.26 3.44
CA LYS A 126 1.98 13.02 4.48
C LYS A 126 2.11 12.20 5.75
N SER A 127 1.01 11.61 6.24
CA SER A 127 1.01 10.76 7.43
C SER A 127 1.94 9.55 7.29
N MET A 128 1.91 8.86 6.14
CA MET A 128 2.81 7.73 5.88
C MET A 128 4.28 8.16 5.81
N MET A 129 4.58 9.34 5.26
CA MET A 129 5.94 9.88 5.23
C MET A 129 6.45 10.24 6.62
N GLU A 130 5.64 10.91 7.44
CA GLU A 130 5.99 11.25 8.83
C GLU A 130 6.35 9.99 9.64
N LYS A 131 5.52 8.94 9.55
CA LYS A 131 5.79 7.65 10.20
C LYS A 131 7.07 6.96 9.68
N LEU A 132 7.36 7.08 8.39
CA LEU A 132 8.59 6.54 7.82
C LEU A 132 9.82 7.24 8.43
N ASP A 133 9.77 8.55 8.61
CA ASP A 133 10.85 9.32 9.21
C ASP A 133 11.00 9.00 10.70
N GLU A 134 9.91 8.78 11.44
CA GLU A 134 9.97 8.27 12.81
C GLU A 134 10.65 6.90 12.90
N ILE A 135 10.33 5.97 12.01
CA ILE A 135 10.96 4.64 11.97
C ILE A 135 12.46 4.77 11.68
N ARG A 136 12.84 5.65 10.75
CA ARG A 136 14.26 5.91 10.43
C ARG A 136 15.00 6.52 11.62
N ALA A 137 14.41 7.49 12.30
CA ALA A 137 14.99 8.12 13.49
C ALA A 137 15.17 7.11 14.64
N LYS A 138 14.16 6.26 14.89
CA LYS A 138 14.23 5.17 15.89
C LYS A 138 15.36 4.18 15.58
N LYS A 139 15.51 3.79 14.31
CA LYS A 139 16.61 2.89 13.88
C LYS A 139 17.98 3.57 14.02
N ALA A 140 18.12 4.82 13.62
CA ALA A 140 19.38 5.56 13.77
C ALA A 140 19.81 5.65 15.25
N LYS A 141 18.86 5.96 16.14
CA LYS A 141 19.10 6.00 17.60
C LYS A 141 19.52 4.63 18.16
N ALA A 142 18.88 3.54 17.72
CA ALA A 142 19.21 2.20 18.15
C ALA A 142 20.63 1.78 17.73
N VAL A 143 21.05 2.11 16.50
CA VAL A 143 22.39 1.79 16.00
C VAL A 143 23.47 2.50 16.83
N ILE A 144 23.30 3.78 17.13
CA ILE A 144 24.25 4.58 17.92
C ILE A 144 24.48 3.95 19.30
N LEU A 145 23.42 3.47 19.96
CA LEU A 145 23.51 2.84 21.28
C LEU A 145 24.26 1.50 21.24
N THR A 146 24.10 0.70 20.19
CA THR A 146 24.80 -0.59 20.03
C THR A 146 26.26 -0.46 19.62
N SER A 147 26.66 0.66 18.99
CA SER A 147 28.05 0.93 18.59
C SER A 147 28.89 1.62 19.69
N ALA A 148 28.28 1.98 20.81
CA ALA A 148 28.94 2.61 21.96
C ALA A 148 29.17 1.64 23.13
N SER A 149 29.01 0.32 22.90
CA SER A 149 29.25 -0.76 23.86
C SER A 149 30.41 -1.64 23.44
#